data_AF-A0A6G1DTM8-F1
#
_entry.id   AF-A0A6G1DTM8-F1
#
_cell.length_a   1.000
_cell.length_b   1.000
_cell.length_c   1.000
_cell.angle_alpha   90.00
_cell.angle_beta   90.00
_cell.angle_gamma   90.00
#
_symmetry.space_group_name_H-M   'P 1'
#
loop_
_entity.id
_entity.type
_entity.pdbx_description
1 polymer ?
#
loop_
_entity_poly.entity_id
_entity_poly.type
_entity_poly.pdbx_seq_one_letter_code
_entity_poly.pdbx_strand_id
1 'polypeptide(L)'
;MESTPRGNETEVSYDVVLIGQAIELKEEGTRLFQRRDYEEASIKFGKAIKLLPKEHNDIAFLHCNAAACYMHMNPEDYDHAIDE
;
A
#
# COMPACT_ATOMS: atom_id res chain seq x y z
N MET A 1 -26.75 29.72 23.22
CA MET A 1 -26.29 28.43 23.75
C MET A 1 -25.78 27.61 22.57
N GLU A 2 -24.57 27.08 22.70
CA GLU A 2 -23.99 25.99 21.87
C GLU A 2 -24.96 24.79 21.77
N SER A 3 -24.91 23.86 20.81
CA SER A 3 -24.05 23.65 19.62
C SER A 3 -24.87 22.83 18.57
N THR A 4 -24.40 22.15 17.51
CA THR A 4 -23.08 21.71 16.97
C THR A 4 -23.21 21.64 15.42
N PRO A 5 -22.17 21.32 14.60
CA PRO A 5 -22.29 21.36 13.14
C PRO A 5 -23.01 20.13 12.55
N ARG A 6 -23.66 20.32 11.40
CA ARG A 6 -24.34 19.27 10.62
C ARG A 6 -23.49 18.96 9.38
N GLY A 7 -22.61 17.97 9.49
CA GLY A 7 -21.68 17.59 8.42
C GLY A 7 -20.75 16.47 8.88
N ASN A 8 -21.17 15.22 8.65
CA ASN A 8 -20.40 14.00 8.91
C ASN A 8 -20.94 12.71 8.24
N GLU A 9 -21.96 12.78 7.38
CA GLU A 9 -22.54 11.58 6.74
C GLU A 9 -21.87 11.23 5.39
N THR A 10 -21.40 12.23 4.64
CA THR A 10 -20.76 12.04 3.33
C THR A 10 -19.29 11.66 3.39
N GLU A 11 -18.57 12.10 4.43
CA GLU A 11 -17.12 11.85 4.58
C GLU A 11 -16.85 10.38 4.91
N VAL A 12 -17.62 9.81 5.84
CA VAL A 12 -17.55 8.38 6.21
C VAL A 12 -17.77 7.46 4.99
N SER A 13 -18.66 7.84 4.07
CA SER A 13 -18.89 7.08 2.82
C SER A 13 -17.68 7.12 1.88
N TYR A 14 -16.99 8.26 1.81
CA TYR A 14 -15.79 8.42 0.99
C TYR A 14 -14.61 7.63 1.56
N ASP A 15 -14.39 7.70 2.88
CA ASP A 15 -13.35 6.93 3.57
C ASP A 15 -13.54 5.41 3.38
N VAL A 16 -14.77 4.91 3.46
CA VAL A 16 -15.07 3.47 3.22
C VAL A 16 -14.71 3.05 1.79
N VAL A 17 -14.96 3.91 0.79
CA VAL A 17 -14.56 3.63 -0.61
C VAL A 17 -13.03 3.63 -0.77
N LEU A 18 -12.32 4.60 -0.17
CA LEU A 18 -10.86 4.65 -0.20
C LEU A 18 -10.22 3.45 0.51
N ILE A 19 -10.76 3.04 1.66
CA ILE A 19 -10.32 1.85 2.40
C ILE A 19 -10.55 0.58 1.58
N GLY A 20 -11.69 0.46 0.90
CA GLY A 20 -11.95 -0.64 -0.05
C GLY A 20 -10.89 -0.72 -1.15
N GLN A 21 -10.60 0.40 -1.82
CA GLN A 21 -9.57 0.49 -2.85
C GLN A 21 -8.16 0.15 -2.32
N ALA A 22 -7.85 0.56 -1.09
CA ALA A 22 -6.59 0.21 -0.44
C ALA A 22 -6.46 -1.29 -0.13
N ILE A 23 -7.56 -1.96 0.24
CA ILE A 23 -7.62 -3.40 0.45
C ILE A 23 -7.40 -4.14 -0.88
N GLU A 24 -8.06 -3.73 -1.96
CA GLU A 24 -7.84 -4.32 -3.29
C GLU A 24 -6.36 -4.19 -3.74
N LEU A 25 -5.77 -3.01 -3.56
CA LEU A 25 -4.34 -2.78 -3.85
C LEU A 25 -3.40 -3.60 -2.95
N LYS A 26 -3.78 -3.87 -1.69
CA LYS A 26 -3.05 -4.76 -0.78
C LYS A 26 -3.06 -6.20 -1.29
N GLU A 27 -4.21 -6.71 -1.71
CA GLU A 27 -4.34 -8.06 -2.25
C GLU A 27 -3.61 -8.21 -3.59
N GLU A 28 -3.72 -7.22 -4.47
CA GLU A 28 -2.99 -7.20 -5.76
C GLU A 28 -1.47 -7.15 -5.55
N GLY A 29 -0.98 -6.28 -4.66
CA GLY A 29 0.43 -6.23 -4.27
C GLY A 29 0.92 -7.54 -3.66
N THR A 30 0.11 -8.20 -2.84
CA THR A 30 0.44 -9.52 -2.26
C THR A 30 0.53 -10.59 -3.35
N ARG A 31 -0.35 -10.56 -4.35
CA ARG A 31 -0.33 -11.48 -5.49
C ARG A 31 0.89 -11.27 -6.39
N LEU A 32 1.31 -10.02 -6.59
CA LEU A 32 2.55 -9.67 -7.31
C LEU A 32 3.79 -10.13 -6.55
N PHE A 33 3.83 -9.92 -5.22
CA PHE A 33 4.91 -10.41 -4.36
C PHE A 33 5.07 -11.94 -4.43
N GLN A 34 3.96 -12.69 -4.43
CA GLN A 34 3.97 -14.15 -4.62
C GLN A 34 4.50 -14.58 -5.99
N ARG A 35 4.35 -13.74 -7.03
CA ARG A 35 4.90 -13.95 -8.37
C ARG A 35 6.36 -13.51 -8.52
N ARG A 36 6.95 -12.92 -7.47
CA ARG A 36 8.27 -12.23 -7.46
C ARG A 36 8.31 -10.92 -8.27
N ASP A 37 7.15 -10.38 -8.65
CA ASP A 37 7.00 -9.05 -9.26
C ASP A 37 7.11 -7.95 -8.18
N TYR A 38 8.28 -7.85 -7.52
CA TYR A 38 8.48 -7.02 -6.33
C TYR A 38 8.39 -5.51 -6.62
N GLU A 39 8.81 -5.06 -7.80
CA GLU A 39 8.72 -3.66 -8.24
C GLU A 39 7.26 -3.19 -8.25
N GLU A 40 6.41 -3.85 -9.06
CA GLU A 40 4.98 -3.57 -9.13
C GLU A 40 4.28 -3.76 -7.78
N ALA A 41 4.64 -4.80 -7.00
CA ALA A 41 4.11 -5.00 -5.66
C ALA A 41 4.35 -3.78 -4.75
N SER A 42 5.57 -3.23 -4.75
CA SER A 42 5.91 -2.02 -3.97
C SER A 42 5.08 -0.80 -4.38
N ILE A 43 4.82 -0.63 -5.69
CA ILE A 43 4.00 0.45 -6.23
C ILE A 43 2.54 0.32 -5.77
N LYS A 44 1.98 -0.90 -5.76
CA LYS A 44 0.61 -1.16 -5.28
C LYS A 44 0.49 -0.90 -3.78
N PHE A 45 1.41 -1.40 -2.97
CA PHE A 45 1.43 -1.14 -1.53
C PHE A 45 1.60 0.37 -1.21
N GLY A 46 2.48 1.07 -1.93
CA GLY A 46 2.66 2.52 -1.78
C GLY A 46 1.42 3.34 -2.17
N LYS A 47 0.62 2.87 -3.13
CA LYS A 47 -0.69 3.47 -3.45
C LYS A 47 -1.71 3.22 -2.33
N ALA A 48 -1.80 2.00 -1.81
CA ALA A 48 -2.69 1.67 -0.69
C ALA A 48 -2.42 2.53 0.56
N ILE A 49 -1.15 2.75 0.92
CA ILE A 49 -0.75 3.61 2.05
C ILE A 49 -1.24 5.06 1.88
N LYS A 50 -1.31 5.58 0.65
CA LYS A 50 -1.79 6.95 0.36
C LYS A 50 -3.31 7.10 0.44
N LEU A 51 -4.06 6.01 0.30
CA LEU A 51 -5.52 6.00 0.37
C LEU A 51 -6.02 5.75 1.81
N LEU A 52 -5.23 5.08 2.65
CA LEU A 52 -5.58 4.82 4.04
C LEU A 52 -5.34 6.05 4.95
N PRO A 53 -6.24 6.30 5.92
CA PRO A 53 -5.98 7.28 6.98
C PRO A 53 -4.85 6.78 7.90
N LYS A 54 -4.03 7.69 8.43
CA LYS A 54 -2.76 7.38 9.12
C LYS A 54 -2.85 6.44 10.34
N GLU A 55 -4.02 6.29 10.94
CA GLU A 55 -4.28 5.38 12.07
C GLU A 55 -4.81 4.00 11.64
N HIS A 56 -4.95 3.72 10.34
CA HIS A 56 -5.47 2.45 9.87
C HIS A 56 -4.49 1.28 10.11
N ASN A 57 -4.96 0.20 10.74
CA ASN A 57 -4.12 -0.94 11.13
C ASN A 57 -3.33 -1.58 9.97
N ASP A 58 -3.90 -1.58 8.75
CA ASP A 58 -3.19 -2.10 7.56
C ASP A 58 -1.96 -1.28 7.14
N ILE A 59 -1.78 -0.03 7.60
CA ILE A 59 -0.60 0.78 7.23
C ILE A 59 0.69 0.11 7.69
N ALA A 60 0.72 -0.47 8.90
CA ALA A 60 1.87 -1.23 9.38
C ALA A 60 2.16 -2.45 8.49
N PHE A 61 1.13 -3.20 8.09
CA PHE A 61 1.25 -4.35 7.18
C PHE A 61 1.78 -3.93 5.81
N LEU A 62 1.25 -2.84 5.23
CA LEU A 62 1.66 -2.32 3.92
C LEU A 62 3.11 -1.82 3.93
N HIS A 63 3.55 -1.12 4.99
CA HIS A 63 4.95 -0.70 5.13
C HIS A 63 5.88 -1.90 5.27
N CYS A 64 5.53 -2.91 6.07
CA CYS A 64 6.33 -4.13 6.21
C CYS A 64 6.46 -4.88 4.88
N ASN A 65 5.37 -5.04 4.12
CA ASN A 65 5.42 -5.72 2.82
C ASN A 65 6.13 -4.88 1.75
N ALA A 66 5.98 -3.55 1.73
CA ALA A 66 6.76 -2.68 0.85
C ALA A 66 8.26 -2.76 1.17
N ALA A 67 8.64 -2.77 2.45
CA ALA A 67 10.02 -3.00 2.87
C ALA A 67 10.53 -4.39 2.43
N ALA A 68 9.73 -5.44 2.58
CA ALA A 68 10.06 -6.77 2.06
C ALA A 68 10.22 -6.78 0.53
N CYS A 69 9.41 -6.01 -0.23
CA CYS A 69 9.63 -5.82 -1.66
C CYS A 69 11.00 -5.20 -1.93
N TYR A 70 11.39 -4.15 -1.21
CA TYR A 70 12.71 -3.52 -1.36
C TYR A 70 13.88 -4.40 -0.89
N MET A 71 13.65 -5.37 0.01
CA MET A 71 14.65 -6.36 0.40
C MET A 71 14.80 -7.50 -0.62
N HIS A 72 13.74 -7.82 -1.38
CA HIS A 72 13.76 -8.86 -2.41
C HIS A 72 13.97 -8.32 -3.84
N MET A 73 13.81 -7.01 -4.05
CA MET A 73 14.47 -6.27 -5.12
C MET A 73 15.98 -6.26 -4.82
N ASN A 74 16.61 -7.38 -5.16
CA ASN A 74 18.02 -7.62 -4.92
C ASN A 74 18.88 -6.50 -5.56
N PRO A 75 19.95 -6.02 -4.87
CA PRO A 75 21.00 -5.26 -5.55
C PRO A 75 21.83 -6.12 -6.52
N GLU A 76 21.61 -7.44 -6.55
CA GLU A 76 22.36 -8.43 -7.34
C GLU A 76 22.07 -8.41 -8.86
N ASP A 77 21.19 -7.52 -9.36
CA ASP A 77 21.19 -7.16 -10.81
C ASP A 77 22.50 -6.44 -11.23
N TYR A 78 23.37 -6.08 -10.27
CA TYR A 78 24.76 -5.72 -10.55
C TYR A 78 25.67 -6.91 -10.88
N ASP A 79 25.34 -8.15 -10.48
CA ASP A 79 26.19 -9.32 -10.76
C ASP A 79 26.05 -9.84 -12.20
N HIS A 80 25.04 -9.40 -12.95
CA HIS A 80 24.94 -9.62 -14.40
C HIS A 80 25.57 -8.47 -15.22
N ALA A 81 26.14 -7.45 -14.57
CA ALA A 81 26.83 -6.34 -15.24
C ALA A 81 28.34 -6.60 -15.46
N ILE A 82 28.87 -7.73 -14.99
CA ILE A 82 30.26 -8.16 -15.21
C ILE A 82 30.28 -9.63 -15.63
N ASP A 83 29.78 -9.91 -16.83
CA ASP A 83 30.07 -11.14 -17.58
C ASP A 83 30.47 -10.72 -19.01
N GLU A 84 31.79 -10.67 -19.27
CA GLU A 84 32.45 -10.37 -20.55
C GLU A 84 33.57 -11.40 -20.80
#